data_AF-A0A7C1B988-F1
#
_entry.id   AF-A0A7C1B988-F1
#
_cell.length_a   1.000
_cell.length_b   1.000
_cell.length_c   1.000
_cell.angle_alpha   90.00
_cell.angle_beta   90.00
_cell.angle_gamma   90.00
#
_symmetry.space_group_name_H-M   'P 1'
#
loop_
_entity.id
_entity.type
_entity.pdbx_description
1 polymer ?
#
loop_
_entity_poly.entity_id
_entity_poly.type
_entity_poly.pdbx_seq_one_letter_code
_entity_poly.pdbx_strand_id
1 'polypeptide(L)' 'MAGAFKIAMVFVAMSIVLFMGLSMIAQVPAPESGTSEYMQFTNLTKIVNVGYYGFYVVLIILLAVAIIAAVMMRAW' A
#
# COMPACT_ATOMS: atom_id res chain seq x y z
N MET A 1 27.15 -1.08 -2.40
CA MET A 1 26.08 -0.20 -2.92
C MET A 1 25.15 -0.88 -3.95
N ALA A 2 25.62 -1.77 -4.83
CA ALA A 2 24.77 -2.39 -5.87
C ALA A 2 23.66 -3.35 -5.37
N GLY A 3 23.83 -4.01 -4.21
CA GLY A 3 22.81 -4.92 -3.66
C GLY A 3 21.59 -4.21 -3.07
N ALA A 4 21.81 -3.13 -2.32
CA ALA A 4 20.74 -2.35 -1.70
C ALA A 4 19.81 -1.70 -2.74
N PHE A 5 20.38 -1.23 -3.86
CA PHE A 5 19.60 -0.65 -4.96
C PHE A 5 18.65 -1.66 -5.62
N LYS A 6 19.12 -2.90 -5.82
CA LYS A 6 18.27 -3.98 -6.38
C LYS A 6 17.12 -4.34 -5.43
N ILE A 7 17.40 -4.42 -4.13
CA ILE A 7 16.39 -4.70 -3.11
C ILE A 7 15.34 -3.58 -3.07
N ALA A 8 15.78 -2.32 -3.13
CA ALA A 8 14.87 -1.17 -3.18
C ALA A 8 13.96 -1.21 -4.43
N MET A 9 14.51 -1.52 -5.60
CA MET A 9 13.74 -1.65 -6.85
C MET A 9 12.68 -2.75 -6.77
N VAL A 10 13.02 -3.92 -6.22
CA VAL A 10 12.05 -5.02 -6.00
C VAL A 10 10.95 -4.58 -5.03
N PHE A 11 11.31 -3.89 -3.95
CA PHE A 11 10.36 -3.41 -2.96
C PHE A 11 9.38 -2.38 -3.55
N VAL A 12 9.89 -1.45 -4.36
CA VAL A 12 9.08 -0.46 -5.10
C VAL A 12 8.13 -1.16 -6.08
N ALA A 13 8.62 -2.15 -6.83
CA ALA A 13 7.79 -2.91 -7.77
C ALA A 13 6.67 -3.68 -7.07
N MET A 14 6.98 -4.37 -5.96
CA MET A 14 5.96 -5.05 -5.14
C MET A 14 4.93 -4.06 -4.58
N SER A 15 5.39 -2.87 -4.18
CA SER A 15 4.53 -1.81 -3.66
C SER A 15 3.53 -1.32 -4.70
N ILE A 16 3.98 -1.15 -5.94
CA ILE A 16 3.12 -0.76 -7.08
C ILE A 16 2.09 -1.86 -7.37
N VAL A 17 2.50 -3.13 -7.41
CA VAL A 17 1.59 -4.25 -7.68
C VAL A 17 0.51 -4.37 -6.59
N LEU A 18 0.89 -4.24 -5.32
CA LEU A 18 -0.06 -4.23 -4.20
C LEU A 18 -1.04 -3.07 -4.30
N PHE A 19 -0.55 -1.88 -4.65
CA PHE A 19 -1.38 -0.69 -4.85
C PHE A 19 -2.38 -0.86 -6.02
N MET A 20 -1.92 -1.44 -7.14
CA MET A 20 -2.79 -1.75 -8.29
C MET A 20 -3.87 -2.77 -7.91
N GLY A 21 -3.51 -3.85 -7.20
CA GLY A 21 -4.48 -4.85 -6.75
C GLY A 21 -5.57 -4.28 -5.84
N LEU A 22 -5.19 -3.38 -4.91
CA LEU A 22 -6.15 -2.75 -4.00
C LEU A 22 -7.05 -1.73 -4.72
N SER A 23 -6.50 -0.95 -5.65
CA SER A 23 -7.28 0.04 -6.42
C SER A 23 -8.28 -0.60 -7.39
N MET A 24 -8.00 -1.79 -7.92
CA MET A 24 -8.96 -2.55 -8.73
C MET A 24 -10.20 -2.98 -7.92
N ILE A 25 -10.03 -3.35 -6.64
CA ILE A 25 -11.16 -3.77 -5.79
C ILE A 25 -12.03 -2.57 -5.39
N ALA A 26 -11.45 -1.38 -5.26
CA ALA A 26 -12.17 -0.15 -4.95
C ALA A 26 -13.12 0.32 -6.08
N GLN A 27 -12.99 -0.23 -7.29
CA GLN A 27 -13.83 0.13 -8.46
C GLN A 27 -15.05 -0.77 -8.65
N VAL A 28 -15.28 -1.76 -7.78
CA VAL A 28 -16.47 -2.62 -7.86
C VAL A 28 -17.70 -1.80 -7.47
N PRO A 29 -18.74 -1.69 -8.34
CA PRO A 29 -19.97 -0.99 -8.00
C PRO A 29 -20.65 -1.61 -6.78
N ALA A 30 -21.14 -0.76 -5.87
CA ALA A 30 -21.90 -1.23 -4.72
C ALA A 30 -23.24 -1.85 -5.19
N PRO A 31 -23.61 -3.05 -4.68
CA PRO A 31 -24.94 -3.62 -4.92
C PRO A 31 -26.03 -2.79 -4.21
N GLU A 32 -27.30 -3.03 -4.54
CA GLU A 32 -28.42 -2.30 -3.95
C GLU A 32 -28.46 -2.41 -2.41
N SER A 33 -28.68 -1.27 -1.75
CA SER A 33 -28.78 -1.18 -0.30
C SER A 33 -29.94 -2.02 0.23
N GLY A 34 -29.72 -2.78 1.30
CA GLY A 34 -30.75 -3.62 1.93
C GLY A 34 -30.76 -5.08 1.47
N THR A 35 -29.90 -5.44 0.51
CA THR A 35 -29.66 -6.83 0.11
C THR A 35 -28.61 -7.51 1.00
N SER A 36 -28.63 -8.84 1.06
CA SER A 36 -27.59 -9.63 1.76
C SER A 36 -26.19 -9.42 1.15
N GLU A 37 -26.12 -9.11 -0.14
CA GLU A 37 -24.91 -8.84 -0.90
C GLU A 37 -24.27 -7.49 -0.52
N TYR A 38 -25.07 -6.49 -0.17
CA TYR A 38 -24.59 -5.18 0.30
C TYR A 38 -23.79 -5.25 1.59
N MET A 39 -24.19 -6.12 2.53
CA MET A 39 -23.39 -6.33 3.76
C MET A 39 -22.03 -6.97 3.45
N GLN A 40 -21.99 -7.94 2.54
CA GLN A 40 -20.72 -8.57 2.15
C GLN A 40 -19.80 -7.58 1.42
N PHE A 41 -20.35 -6.81 0.49
CA PHE A 41 -19.63 -5.75 -0.22
C PHE A 41 -19.06 -4.71 0.76
N THR A 42 -19.86 -4.27 1.74
CA THR A 42 -19.43 -3.28 2.74
C THR A 42 -18.30 -3.80 3.61
N ASN A 43 -18.36 -5.08 4.04
CA ASN A 43 -17.31 -5.70 4.84
C ASN A 43 -16.01 -5.88 4.05
N LEU A 44 -16.09 -6.33 2.80
CA LEU A 44 -14.95 -6.43 1.89
C LEU A 44 -14.31 -5.06 1.65
N THR A 45 -15.12 -4.04 1.38
CA THR A 45 -14.66 -2.66 1.16
C THR A 45 -13.93 -2.10 2.39
N LYS A 46 -14.44 -2.38 3.60
CA LYS A 46 -13.77 -2.00 4.85
C LYS A 46 -12.41 -2.68 5.01
N ILE A 47 -12.31 -3.98 4.74
CA ILE A 47 -11.04 -4.73 4.81
C ILE A 47 -10.02 -4.15 3.82
N VAL A 48 -10.46 -3.89 2.59
CA VAL A 48 -9.61 -3.31 1.54
C VAL A 48 -9.13 -1.92 1.94
N ASN A 49 -10.00 -1.06 2.46
CA ASN A 49 -9.61 0.27 2.93
C ASN A 49 -8.62 0.21 4.11
N VAL A 50 -8.85 -0.67 5.09
CA VAL A 50 -7.90 -0.87 6.21
C VAL A 50 -6.55 -1.35 5.68
N GLY A 51 -6.53 -2.30 4.74
CA GLY A 51 -5.31 -2.76 4.07
C GLY A 51 -4.59 -1.63 3.33
N TYR A 52 -5.34 -0.76 2.66
CA TYR A 52 -4.80 0.40 1.93
C TYR A 52 -4.15 1.42 2.86
N TYR A 53 -4.83 1.78 3.96
CA TYR A 53 -4.28 2.68 4.97
C TYR A 53 -3.06 2.07 5.68
N GLY A 54 -3.10 0.79 6.04
CA GLY A 54 -1.97 0.09 6.65
C GLY A 54 -0.74 0.08 5.73
N PHE A 55 -0.95 -0.17 4.45
CA PHE A 55 0.11 -0.14 3.44
C PHE A 55 0.73 1.26 3.28
N TYR A 56 -0.10 2.32 3.24
CA TYR A 56 0.39 3.70 3.21
C TYR A 56 1.25 4.06 4.43
N VAL A 57 0.84 3.63 5.63
CA VAL A 57 1.61 3.88 6.85
C VAL A 57 2.99 3.22 6.76
N VAL A 58 3.06 1.96 6.31
CA VAL A 58 4.34 1.25 6.12
C VAL A 58 5.24 1.97 5.11
N LEU A 59 4.69 2.43 3.98
CA LEU A 59 5.44 3.18 2.98
C LEU A 59 5.99 4.50 3.53
N ILE A 60 5.20 5.24 4.31
CA ILE A 60 5.63 6.50 4.92
C ILE A 60 6.77 6.26 5.91
N ILE A 61 6.69 5.21 6.73
CA ILE A 61 7.75 4.84 7.67
C ILE A 61 9.04 4.50 6.92
N LEU A 62 8.95 3.69 5.87
CA LEU A 62 10.12 3.32 5.06
C LEU A 62 10.76 4.53 4.37
N LEU A 63 9.96 5.45 3.85
CA LEU A 63 10.44 6.70 3.28
C LEU A 63 11.16 7.55 4.33
N ALA A 64 10.59 7.69 5.53
CA ALA A 64 11.22 8.42 6.62
C ALA A 64 12.59 7.82 7.01
N VAL A 65 12.67 6.49 7.12
CA VAL A 65 13.94 5.79 7.39
C VAL A 65 14.96 6.02 6.27
N ALA A 66 14.54 5.95 5.01
CA ALA A 66 15.42 6.20 3.87
C ALA A 66 15.96 7.64 3.86
N ILE A 67 15.13 8.64 4.20
CA ILE A 67 15.54 10.04 4.31
C ILE A 67 16.56 10.20 5.44
N ILE A 68 16.29 9.64 6.63
CA ILE A 68 17.22 9.71 7.77
C ILE A 68 18.57 9.08 7.40
N ALA A 69 18.56 7.89 6.79
CA ALA A 69 19.78 7.22 6.34
C ALA A 69 20.56 8.04 5.30
N ALA A 70 19.88 8.68 4.35
CA ALA A 70 20.51 9.54 3.36
C ALA A 70 21.16 10.80 3.98
N VAL A 71 20.50 11.41 4.98
CA VAL A 71 21.05 12.55 5.72
C VAL A 71 22.31 12.14 6.50
N MET A 72 22.28 10.98 7.17
CA MET A 72 23.45 10.50 7.92
C MET A 72 24.63 10.15 7.01
N MET A 73 24.38 9.57 5.82
CA MET A 73 25.44 9.25 4.84
C MET A 73 26.05 10.49 4.17
N ARG A 74 25.32 11.61 4.10
CA ARG A 74 25.85 12.89 3.56
C ARG A 74 26.67 13.67 4.60
N ALA A 75 26.52 13.35 5.88
CA ALA A 75 27.21 14.02 6.98
C ALA A 75 28.61 13.45 7.26
N TRP A 76 29.07 12.48 6.47
CA TRP A 76 30.41 11.90 6.45
C TRP A 76 31.06 12.18 5.10
#